data_AF-A0A662ZAL8-F1
#
_entry.id   AF-A0A662ZAL8-F1
#
_cell.length_a   1.000
_cell.length_b   1.000
_cell.length_c   1.000
_cell.angle_alpha   90.00
_cell.angle_beta   90.00
_cell.angle_gamma   90.00
#
_symmetry.space_group_name_H-M   'P 1'
#
loop_
_entity.id
_entity.type
_entity.pdbx_description
1 polymer ?
#
loop_
_entity_poly.entity_id
_entity_poly.type
_entity_poly.pdbx_seq_one_letter_code
_entity_poly.pdbx_strand_id
1 'polypeptide(L)'
;MEVAPGTKVIDFEQNFLSVFSVPVKVYRLTNDGKILTSTGARPADKGEVLIDVSQDQKVNKVKKIFIKEDELVGDVEKRFADELGIGIQIFNPDVKDLARNELSLKQVKEAQPDVVPLCVPLRESTSVGAFKNAFLSTYGAKVEVYKLSGTGKISSGRWAAFADPAGNLKDCSEDGKLAKKYGIVALKVTEPLSKIKANFRKTYGLGVEFIAENKEPVSDDLKLADLSK
;
A
#
# COMPACT_ATOMS: atom_id res chain seq x y z
N MET A 1 2.54 18.07 2.31
CA MET A 1 2.97 17.40 1.06
C MET A 1 2.73 18.32 -0.12
N GLU A 2 3.69 18.41 -1.05
CA GLU A 2 3.51 19.07 -2.35
C GLU A 2 3.32 17.99 -3.43
N VAL A 3 2.38 18.20 -4.35
CA VAL A 3 2.07 17.29 -5.45
C VAL A 3 2.12 18.07 -6.76
N ALA A 4 3.01 17.64 -7.65
CA ALA A 4 3.13 18.23 -8.97
C ALA A 4 2.24 17.47 -9.97
N PRO A 5 1.66 18.14 -10.97
CA PRO A 5 0.87 17.47 -12.03
C PRO A 5 1.66 16.41 -12.79
N GLY A 6 2.99 16.59 -12.90
CA GLY A 6 3.93 15.66 -13.54
C GLY A 6 4.31 14.44 -12.70
N THR A 7 3.76 14.27 -11.50
CA THR A 7 4.01 13.11 -10.64
C THR A 7 3.31 11.86 -11.20
N LYS A 8 3.96 10.70 -11.15
CA LYS A 8 3.30 9.43 -11.50
C LYS A 8 2.27 9.06 -10.44
N VAL A 9 1.19 8.41 -10.85
CA VAL A 9 0.14 7.93 -9.95
C VAL A 9 0.72 7.11 -8.80
N ILE A 10 1.63 6.18 -9.10
CA ILE A 10 2.26 5.36 -8.06
C ILE A 10 3.08 6.18 -7.05
N ASP A 11 3.84 7.16 -7.52
CA ASP A 11 4.71 7.97 -6.66
C ASP A 11 3.84 8.87 -5.76
N PHE A 12 2.74 9.41 -6.30
CA PHE A 12 1.77 10.15 -5.52
C PHE A 12 1.13 9.29 -4.42
N GLU A 13 0.58 8.12 -4.76
CA GLU A 13 -0.07 7.24 -3.78
C GLU A 13 0.91 6.78 -2.68
N GLN A 14 2.15 6.45 -3.05
CA GLN A 14 3.20 6.06 -2.09
C GLN A 14 3.61 7.22 -1.19
N ASN A 15 3.84 8.40 -1.75
CA ASN A 15 4.24 9.55 -0.95
C ASN A 15 3.09 10.03 -0.04
N PHE A 16 1.85 9.96 -0.52
CA PHE A 16 0.67 10.28 0.30
C PHE A 16 0.55 9.32 1.48
N LEU A 17 0.71 8.01 1.21
CA LEU A 17 0.74 6.99 2.25
C LEU A 17 1.87 7.22 3.26
N SER A 18 3.08 7.53 2.78
CA SER A 18 4.25 7.77 3.62
C SER A 18 4.07 8.99 4.53
N VAL A 19 3.54 10.08 4.00
CA VAL A 19 3.37 11.35 4.74
C VAL A 19 2.19 11.27 5.72
N PHE A 20 1.04 10.76 5.28
CA PHE A 20 -0.19 10.83 6.07
C PHE A 20 -0.53 9.52 6.79
N SER A 21 0.15 8.41 6.45
CA SER A 21 -0.21 7.05 6.91
C SER A 21 -1.65 6.65 6.54
N VAL A 22 -2.18 7.24 5.47
CA VAL A 22 -3.53 7.02 4.97
C VAL A 22 -3.45 6.63 3.48
N PRO A 23 -4.08 5.52 3.06
CA PRO A 23 -4.07 5.09 1.66
C PRO A 23 -4.93 5.99 0.78
N VAL A 24 -4.47 6.26 -0.45
CA VAL A 24 -5.23 6.99 -1.47
C VAL A 24 -5.19 6.22 -2.79
N LYS A 25 -6.25 6.35 -3.60
CA LYS A 25 -6.27 5.87 -4.99
C LYS A 25 -6.67 6.98 -5.94
N VAL A 26 -6.06 6.98 -7.12
CA VAL A 26 -6.36 7.94 -8.20
C VAL A 26 -7.33 7.32 -9.21
N TYR A 27 -8.26 8.13 -9.69
CA TYR A 27 -9.29 7.77 -10.65
C TYR A 27 -9.43 8.84 -11.74
N ARG A 28 -9.83 8.38 -12.93
CA ARG A 28 -10.29 9.27 -13.98
C ARG A 28 -11.70 9.77 -13.63
N LEU A 29 -11.95 11.07 -13.79
CA LEU A 29 -13.30 11.62 -13.71
C LEU A 29 -14.08 11.31 -14.99
N THR A 30 -15.38 11.11 -14.86
CA THR A 30 -16.30 11.13 -16.01
C THR A 30 -16.42 12.54 -16.58
N ASN A 31 -17.00 12.68 -17.77
CA ASN A 31 -17.34 13.98 -18.36
C ASN A 31 -18.18 14.88 -17.43
N ASP A 32 -18.98 14.29 -16.53
CA ASP A 32 -19.77 15.01 -15.53
C ASP A 32 -18.98 15.39 -14.25
N GLY A 33 -17.66 15.25 -14.27
CA GLY A 33 -16.77 15.59 -13.14
C GLY A 33 -16.85 14.64 -11.94
N LYS A 34 -17.51 13.49 -12.06
CA LYS A 34 -17.69 12.51 -10.97
C LYS A 34 -16.72 11.35 -11.09
N ILE A 35 -16.27 10.84 -9.95
CA ILE A 35 -15.69 9.50 -9.89
C ILE A 35 -16.84 8.53 -10.07
N LEU A 36 -16.71 7.59 -11.01
CA LEU A 36 -17.60 6.43 -11.08
C LEU A 36 -17.37 5.61 -9.81
N THR A 37 -18.07 5.85 -8.70
CA THR A 37 -17.85 5.15 -7.42
C THR A 37 -18.49 3.76 -7.35
N SER A 38 -19.12 3.30 -8.44
CA SER A 38 -19.76 1.99 -8.54
C SER A 38 -18.73 0.87 -8.81
N THR A 39 -19.18 -0.39 -8.78
CA THR A 39 -18.39 -1.63 -8.95
C THR A 39 -17.62 -1.74 -10.30
N GLY A 40 -17.64 -0.69 -11.13
CA GLY A 40 -16.89 -0.56 -12.37
C GLY A 40 -15.79 0.51 -12.38
N ALA A 41 -15.58 1.25 -11.29
CA ALA A 41 -14.47 2.21 -11.17
C ALA A 41 -13.13 1.51 -11.35
N ARG A 42 -12.42 1.80 -12.44
CA ARG A 42 -11.02 1.37 -12.55
C ARG A 42 -10.13 2.51 -12.07
N PRO A 43 -9.29 2.28 -11.04
CA PRO A 43 -8.22 3.21 -10.71
C PRO A 43 -7.36 3.50 -11.93
N ALA A 44 -6.76 4.68 -11.96
CA ALA A 44 -5.79 5.05 -12.98
C ALA A 44 -4.59 4.07 -13.00
N ASP A 45 -3.97 3.90 -14.17
CA ASP A 45 -2.78 3.07 -14.26
C ASP A 45 -1.65 3.67 -13.41
N LYS A 46 -0.90 2.80 -12.73
CA LYS A 46 0.14 3.21 -11.78
C LYS A 46 1.33 3.91 -12.45
N GLY A 47 1.56 3.64 -13.74
CA GLY A 47 2.59 4.25 -14.56
C GLY A 47 2.17 5.57 -15.21
N GLU A 48 0.87 5.89 -15.25
CA GLU A 48 0.36 7.17 -15.76
C GLU A 48 0.82 8.34 -14.89
N VAL A 49 0.90 9.51 -15.50
CA VAL A 49 1.17 10.78 -14.83
C VAL A 49 -0.15 11.45 -14.49
N LEU A 50 -0.27 12.10 -13.32
CA LEU A 50 -1.53 12.69 -12.85
C LEU A 50 -2.19 13.62 -13.88
N ILE A 51 -1.40 14.38 -14.63
CA ILE A 51 -1.88 15.27 -15.70
C ILE A 51 -2.55 14.53 -16.87
N ASP A 52 -2.09 13.32 -17.18
CA ASP A 52 -2.56 12.48 -18.28
C ASP A 52 -3.80 11.65 -17.90
N VAL A 53 -3.98 11.40 -16.60
CA VAL A 53 -5.21 10.80 -16.06
C VAL A 53 -6.41 11.73 -16.28
N SER A 54 -6.18 13.03 -16.23
CA SER A 54 -7.21 14.05 -16.42
C SER A 54 -7.69 14.13 -17.87
N GLN A 55 -8.98 13.89 -18.11
CA GLN A 55 -9.60 14.06 -19.42
C GLN A 55 -10.06 15.50 -19.69
N ASP A 56 -10.06 16.36 -18.67
CA ASP A 56 -10.52 17.73 -18.82
C ASP A 56 -9.44 18.63 -19.41
N GLN A 57 -9.64 19.07 -20.65
CA GLN A 57 -8.75 20.01 -21.34
C GLN A 57 -8.88 21.46 -20.82
N LYS A 58 -9.87 21.76 -19.99
CA LYS A 58 -10.16 23.11 -19.47
C LYS A 58 -9.48 23.41 -18.13
N VAL A 59 -9.07 22.38 -17.40
CA VAL A 59 -8.37 22.55 -16.11
C VAL A 59 -6.95 23.04 -16.39
N ASN A 60 -6.51 24.09 -15.68
CA ASN A 60 -5.16 24.61 -15.81
C ASN A 60 -4.16 23.68 -15.09
N LYS A 61 -3.78 22.60 -15.78
CA LYS A 61 -3.10 21.43 -15.20
C LYS A 61 -1.63 21.66 -14.77
N VAL A 62 -1.19 22.89 -14.55
CA VAL A 62 0.19 23.24 -14.12
C VAL A 62 0.28 23.58 -12.64
N LYS A 63 -0.85 23.69 -11.93
CA LYS A 63 -0.85 24.09 -10.53
C LYS A 63 -0.40 22.94 -9.63
N LYS A 64 0.56 23.24 -8.75
CA LYS A 64 0.98 22.34 -7.67
C LYS A 64 -0.08 22.33 -6.57
N ILE A 65 -0.45 21.15 -6.10
CA ILE A 65 -1.35 20.99 -4.96
C ILE A 65 -0.52 20.84 -3.69
N PHE A 66 -0.88 21.60 -2.65
CA PHE A 66 -0.34 21.42 -1.31
C PHE A 66 -1.41 20.76 -0.44
N ILE A 67 -0.98 19.80 0.40
CA ILE A 67 -1.85 19.04 1.30
C ILE A 67 -1.23 19.06 2.69
N LYS A 68 -2.03 19.35 3.71
CA LYS A 68 -1.65 19.29 5.13
C LYS A 68 -2.51 18.25 5.87
N GLU A 69 -2.02 17.79 7.01
CA GLU A 69 -2.68 16.72 7.79
C GLU A 69 -3.98 17.15 8.48
N ASP A 70 -4.16 18.46 8.69
CA ASP A 70 -5.32 19.08 9.32
C ASP A 70 -6.47 19.35 8.33
N GLU A 71 -6.23 19.17 7.03
CA GLU A 71 -7.26 19.34 6.00
C GLU A 71 -8.25 18.19 5.99
N LEU A 72 -9.52 18.53 5.70
CA LEU A 72 -10.61 17.56 5.59
C LEU A 72 -10.44 16.70 4.34
N VAL A 73 -10.75 15.41 4.47
CA VAL A 73 -10.74 14.43 3.37
C VAL A 73 -11.51 14.99 2.16
N GLY A 74 -12.73 15.48 2.36
CA GLY A 74 -13.57 15.99 1.27
C GLY A 74 -12.97 17.21 0.57
N ASP A 75 -12.28 18.09 1.29
CA ASP A 75 -11.64 19.27 0.72
C ASP A 75 -10.42 18.90 -0.13
N VAL A 76 -9.65 17.91 0.32
CA VAL A 76 -8.53 17.37 -0.43
C VAL A 76 -9.03 16.70 -1.71
N GLU A 77 -10.03 15.82 -1.63
CA GLU A 77 -10.60 15.16 -2.83
C GLU A 77 -11.14 16.17 -3.85
N LYS A 78 -11.88 17.16 -3.36
CA LYS A 78 -12.43 18.23 -4.20
C LYS A 78 -11.34 19.06 -4.88
N ARG A 79 -10.25 19.40 -4.16
CA ARG A 79 -9.14 20.17 -4.74
C ARG A 79 -8.48 19.43 -5.91
N PHE A 80 -8.32 18.11 -5.82
CA PHE A 80 -7.79 17.33 -6.94
C PHE A 80 -8.74 17.31 -8.14
N ALA A 81 -10.05 17.25 -7.90
CA ALA A 81 -11.03 17.34 -8.97
C ALA A 81 -11.01 18.72 -9.65
N ASP A 82 -11.00 19.80 -8.85
CA ASP A 82 -11.08 21.17 -9.36
C ASP A 82 -9.76 21.64 -10.00
N GLU A 83 -8.60 21.31 -9.42
CA GLU A 83 -7.29 21.83 -9.86
C GLU A 83 -6.55 20.91 -10.84
N LEU A 84 -6.83 19.60 -10.83
CA LEU A 84 -6.19 18.64 -11.74
C LEU A 84 -7.17 17.90 -12.65
N GLY A 85 -8.49 17.98 -12.41
CA GLY A 85 -9.47 17.25 -13.21
C GLY A 85 -9.39 15.73 -12.99
N ILE A 86 -8.91 15.30 -11.82
CA ILE A 86 -8.81 13.89 -11.45
C ILE A 86 -9.56 13.61 -10.17
N GLY A 87 -10.07 12.39 -10.05
CA GLY A 87 -10.65 11.91 -8.82
C GLY A 87 -9.58 11.29 -7.94
N ILE A 88 -9.64 11.54 -6.64
CA ILE A 88 -8.94 10.72 -5.67
C ILE A 88 -9.94 10.20 -4.64
N GLN A 89 -9.67 9.01 -4.10
CA GLN A 89 -10.43 8.46 -2.98
C GLN A 89 -9.48 8.11 -1.85
N ILE A 90 -9.74 8.68 -0.68
CA ILE A 90 -8.95 8.45 0.52
C ILE A 90 -9.62 7.32 1.34
N PHE A 91 -8.84 6.33 1.75
CA PHE A 91 -9.32 5.16 2.49
C PHE A 91 -9.00 5.28 3.97
N ASN A 92 -9.70 4.54 4.83
CA ASN A 92 -9.22 4.30 6.18
C ASN A 92 -7.89 3.51 6.16
N PRO A 93 -7.06 3.59 7.23
CA PRO A 93 -5.76 2.90 7.27
C PRO A 93 -5.84 1.40 6.97
N ASP A 94 -6.91 0.72 7.36
CA ASP A 94 -7.17 -0.69 7.07
C ASP A 94 -7.53 -1.05 5.63
N VAL A 95 -7.60 -0.06 4.73
CA VAL A 95 -7.95 -0.16 3.30
C VAL A 95 -9.32 -0.79 3.01
N LYS A 96 -10.20 -0.97 4.01
CA LYS A 96 -11.50 -1.63 3.82
C LYS A 96 -12.56 -0.68 3.30
N ASP A 97 -12.65 0.50 3.92
CA ASP A 97 -13.68 1.49 3.65
C ASP A 97 -13.06 2.85 3.32
N LEU A 98 -13.85 3.71 2.68
CA LEU A 98 -13.47 5.09 2.41
C LEU A 98 -13.44 5.89 3.72
N ALA A 99 -12.50 6.82 3.80
CA ALA A 99 -12.46 7.79 4.87
C ALA A 99 -13.66 8.74 4.75
N ARG A 100 -14.18 9.20 5.90
CA ARG A 100 -15.30 10.14 5.93
C ARG A 100 -14.84 11.54 5.54
N ASN A 101 -15.62 12.20 4.69
CA ASN A 101 -15.28 13.53 4.14
C ASN A 101 -15.16 14.62 5.21
N GLU A 102 -15.82 14.44 6.36
CA GLU A 102 -15.82 15.39 7.47
C GLU A 102 -14.63 15.25 8.43
N LEU A 103 -13.78 14.22 8.24
CA LEU A 103 -12.60 14.00 9.07
C LEU A 103 -11.37 14.62 8.41
N SER A 104 -10.43 15.12 9.22
CA SER A 104 -9.10 15.46 8.72
C SER A 104 -8.26 14.22 8.46
N LEU A 105 -7.23 14.32 7.61
CA LEU A 105 -6.29 13.22 7.36
C LEU A 105 -5.66 12.69 8.66
N LYS A 106 -5.35 13.59 9.59
CA LYS A 106 -4.87 13.26 10.93
C LYS A 106 -5.89 12.45 11.73
N GLN A 107 -7.15 12.86 11.76
CA GLN A 107 -8.21 12.14 12.48
C GLN A 107 -8.46 10.74 11.89
N VAL A 108 -8.38 10.60 10.57
CA VAL A 108 -8.50 9.29 9.89
C VAL A 108 -7.42 8.32 10.37
N LYS A 109 -6.16 8.79 10.46
CA LYS A 109 -5.06 8.01 11.01
C LYS A 109 -5.29 7.67 12.49
N GLU A 110 -5.64 8.65 13.31
CA GLU A 110 -5.81 8.51 14.76
C GLU A 110 -6.98 7.60 15.14
N ALA A 111 -7.97 7.40 14.25
CA ALA A 111 -9.07 6.47 14.45
C ALA A 111 -8.64 4.99 14.43
N GLN A 112 -7.51 4.66 13.81
CA GLN A 112 -6.97 3.31 13.74
C GLN A 112 -5.46 3.31 14.06
N PRO A 113 -5.07 3.69 15.29
CA PRO A 113 -3.66 3.98 15.62
C PRO A 113 -2.77 2.74 15.59
N ASP A 114 -3.36 1.54 15.65
CA ASP A 114 -2.64 0.28 15.58
C ASP A 114 -2.65 -0.36 14.19
N VAL A 115 -3.26 0.27 13.19
CA VAL A 115 -3.22 -0.18 11.79
C VAL A 115 -2.21 0.67 11.04
N VAL A 116 -1.13 0.05 10.61
CA VAL A 116 -0.03 0.73 9.92
C VAL A 116 0.10 0.16 8.50
N PRO A 117 -0.17 0.98 7.47
CA PRO A 117 0.06 0.60 6.09
C PRO A 117 1.54 0.42 5.76
N LEU A 118 1.86 -0.63 5.01
CA LEU A 118 3.18 -0.88 4.47
C LEU A 118 3.47 0.11 3.33
N CYS A 119 4.55 0.86 3.47
CA CYS A 119 5.01 1.85 2.48
C CYS A 119 5.67 1.24 1.24
N VAL A 120 5.17 0.09 0.76
CA VAL A 120 5.48 -0.45 -0.56
C VAL A 120 4.27 -1.19 -1.11
N PRO A 121 3.87 -0.94 -2.38
CA PRO A 121 2.82 -1.73 -3.00
C PRO A 121 3.33 -3.14 -3.27
N LEU A 122 2.50 -4.13 -2.98
CA LEU A 122 2.77 -5.50 -3.40
C LEU A 122 2.27 -5.68 -4.83
N ARG A 123 3.19 -5.80 -5.77
CA ARG A 123 2.94 -6.05 -7.19
C ARG A 123 3.96 -7.04 -7.74
N GLU A 124 3.73 -7.50 -8.96
CA GLU A 124 4.59 -8.49 -9.61
C GLU A 124 6.07 -8.08 -9.69
N SER A 125 6.32 -6.80 -9.97
CA SER A 125 7.66 -6.25 -10.11
C SER A 125 8.28 -5.77 -8.79
N THR A 126 7.59 -5.94 -7.65
CA THR A 126 8.18 -5.62 -6.35
C THR A 126 9.24 -6.67 -6.04
N SER A 127 10.49 -6.23 -5.87
CA SER A 127 11.55 -7.14 -5.46
C SER A 127 11.39 -7.56 -4.00
N VAL A 128 11.90 -8.75 -3.68
CA VAL A 128 11.95 -9.26 -2.31
C VAL A 128 12.71 -8.27 -1.41
N GLY A 129 13.81 -7.70 -1.89
CA GLY A 129 14.59 -6.71 -1.15
C GLY A 129 13.80 -5.43 -0.84
N ALA A 130 13.05 -4.89 -1.82
CA ALA A 130 12.21 -3.71 -1.59
C ALA A 130 11.12 -3.98 -0.55
N PHE A 131 10.51 -5.17 -0.60
CA PHE A 131 9.54 -5.61 0.39
C PHE A 131 10.12 -5.69 1.80
N LYS A 132 11.28 -6.34 1.95
CA LYS A 132 11.97 -6.48 3.25
C LYS A 132 12.36 -5.13 3.83
N ASN A 133 12.92 -4.24 3.00
CA ASN A 133 13.33 -2.91 3.42
C ASN A 133 12.14 -2.05 3.83
N ALA A 134 11.02 -2.13 3.10
CA ALA A 134 9.80 -1.43 3.49
C ALA A 134 9.23 -1.96 4.81
N PHE A 135 9.29 -3.27 5.06
CA PHE A 135 8.89 -3.84 6.34
C PHE A 135 9.74 -3.31 7.50
N LEU A 136 11.06 -3.30 7.30
CA LEU A 136 11.99 -2.77 8.30
C LEU A 136 11.76 -1.28 8.53
N SER A 137 11.61 -0.47 7.48
CA SER A 137 11.41 0.97 7.65
C SER A 137 10.03 1.34 8.20
N THR A 138 8.99 0.55 7.89
CA THR A 138 7.61 0.83 8.31
C THR A 138 7.36 0.35 9.73
N TYR A 139 7.82 -0.87 10.06
CA TYR A 139 7.46 -1.55 11.30
C TYR A 139 8.64 -1.77 12.23
N GLY A 140 9.87 -1.43 11.83
CA GLY A 140 11.08 -1.79 12.58
C GLY A 140 11.39 -3.29 12.58
N ALA A 141 10.64 -4.10 11.84
CA ALA A 141 10.73 -5.56 11.90
C ALA A 141 11.46 -6.13 10.68
N LYS A 142 12.45 -7.00 10.92
CA LYS A 142 13.12 -7.77 9.87
C LYS A 142 12.22 -8.94 9.46
N VAL A 143 11.99 -9.06 8.15
CA VAL A 143 11.18 -10.12 7.56
C VAL A 143 11.98 -10.80 6.45
N GLU A 144 11.75 -12.10 6.26
CA GLU A 144 12.22 -12.90 5.13
C GLU A 144 11.03 -13.44 4.35
N VAL A 145 11.25 -13.73 3.07
CA VAL A 145 10.25 -14.35 2.20
C VAL A 145 10.75 -15.72 1.82
N TYR A 146 9.92 -16.75 1.99
CA TYR A 146 10.25 -18.10 1.60
C TYR A 146 10.20 -18.29 0.07
N LYS A 147 11.09 -19.14 -0.45
CA LYS A 147 10.99 -19.64 -1.83
C LYS A 147 9.83 -20.62 -1.96
N LEU A 148 9.30 -20.72 -3.18
CA LEU A 148 8.46 -21.85 -3.55
C LEU A 148 9.35 -23.09 -3.74
N SER A 149 8.85 -24.24 -3.30
CA SER A 149 9.39 -25.55 -3.61
C SER A 149 9.23 -25.88 -5.10
N GLY A 150 9.83 -26.99 -5.55
CA GLY A 150 9.69 -27.48 -6.93
C GLY A 150 8.24 -27.78 -7.35
N THR A 151 7.32 -27.94 -6.40
CA THR A 151 5.88 -28.13 -6.66
C THR A 151 5.08 -26.81 -6.67
N GLY A 152 5.76 -25.65 -6.61
CA GLY A 152 5.12 -24.34 -6.59
C GLY A 152 4.40 -24.00 -5.28
N LYS A 153 4.68 -24.72 -4.19
CA LYS A 153 4.13 -24.45 -2.84
C LYS A 153 5.19 -23.81 -1.95
N ILE A 154 4.79 -22.94 -1.03
CA ILE A 154 5.69 -22.31 -0.05
C ILE A 154 6.47 -23.40 0.66
N SER A 155 7.80 -23.34 0.55
CA SER A 155 8.68 -24.10 1.43
C SER A 155 8.79 -23.33 2.75
N SER A 156 8.34 -23.88 3.87
CA SER A 156 8.48 -23.25 5.20
C SER A 156 9.06 -24.23 6.22
N GLY A 157 9.66 -23.72 7.30
CA GLY A 157 10.27 -24.51 8.37
C GLY A 157 11.79 -24.60 8.27
N ARG A 158 12.39 -25.46 9.11
CA ARG A 158 13.84 -25.48 9.39
C ARG A 158 14.76 -25.59 8.17
N TRP A 159 14.29 -26.25 7.11
CA TRP A 159 15.09 -26.52 5.89
C TRP A 159 14.65 -25.67 4.70
N ALA A 160 13.70 -24.76 4.90
CA ALA A 160 13.22 -23.90 3.85
C ALA A 160 14.21 -22.79 3.55
N ALA A 161 14.41 -22.51 2.26
CA ALA A 161 15.29 -21.46 1.82
C ALA A 161 14.51 -20.14 1.64
N PHE A 162 15.12 -19.04 2.07
CA PHE A 162 14.61 -17.70 1.78
C PHE A 162 14.93 -17.27 0.35
N ALA A 163 14.08 -16.40 -0.18
CA ALA A 163 14.17 -15.84 -1.52
C ALA A 163 15.34 -14.85 -1.63
N ASP A 164 15.91 -14.78 -2.82
CA ASP A 164 16.97 -13.80 -3.11
C ASP A 164 16.37 -12.38 -3.09
N PRO A 165 16.96 -11.41 -2.36
CA PRO A 165 16.52 -10.02 -2.37
C PRO A 165 16.42 -9.39 -3.76
N ALA A 166 17.22 -9.83 -4.74
CA ALA A 166 17.17 -9.37 -6.12
C ALA A 166 16.01 -9.98 -6.93
N GLY A 167 15.40 -11.07 -6.46
CA GLY A 167 14.25 -11.70 -7.08
C GLY A 167 12.95 -10.92 -6.88
N ASN A 168 11.91 -11.25 -7.67
CA ASN A 168 10.60 -10.63 -7.56
C ASN A 168 9.67 -11.42 -6.63
N LEU A 169 8.78 -10.71 -5.92
CA LEU A 169 7.79 -11.35 -5.05
C LEU A 169 6.85 -12.31 -5.80
N LYS A 170 6.59 -12.07 -7.09
CA LYS A 170 5.72 -12.95 -7.89
C LYS A 170 6.26 -14.38 -7.98
N ASP A 171 7.58 -14.53 -7.99
CA ASP A 171 8.26 -15.83 -8.09
C ASP A 171 8.22 -16.58 -6.75
N CYS A 172 7.78 -15.91 -5.68
CA CYS A 172 7.59 -16.45 -4.34
C CYS A 172 6.10 -16.63 -3.97
N SER A 173 5.18 -16.34 -4.89
CA SER A 173 3.74 -16.31 -4.65
C SER A 173 3.04 -17.60 -5.12
N GLU A 174 2.43 -18.34 -4.21
CA GLU A 174 1.61 -19.51 -4.55
C GLU A 174 0.46 -19.13 -5.50
N ASP A 175 0.22 -20.00 -6.49
CA ASP A 175 -0.93 -19.95 -7.40
C ASP A 175 -1.11 -18.60 -8.15
N GLY A 176 -0.03 -17.82 -8.26
CA GLY A 176 -0.05 -16.50 -8.91
C GLY A 176 -0.95 -15.48 -8.20
N LYS A 177 -1.18 -15.62 -6.89
CA LYS A 177 -2.08 -14.73 -6.14
C LYS A 177 -1.62 -13.27 -6.18
N LEU A 178 -0.32 -13.03 -6.20
CA LEU A 178 0.24 -11.69 -6.29
C LEU A 178 0.01 -11.05 -7.67
N ALA A 179 0.06 -11.83 -8.75
CA ALA A 179 -0.25 -11.35 -10.11
C ALA A 179 -1.69 -10.80 -10.22
N LYS A 180 -2.60 -11.36 -9.42
CA LYS A 180 -4.02 -10.99 -9.41
C LYS A 180 -4.33 -9.81 -8.47
N LYS A 181 -3.36 -9.33 -7.69
CA LYS A 181 -3.58 -8.33 -6.65
C LYS A 181 -2.51 -7.24 -6.68
N TYR A 182 -2.94 -6.02 -6.96
CA TYR A 182 -2.17 -4.82 -6.68
C TYR A 182 -2.73 -4.20 -5.41
N GLY A 183 -1.93 -4.10 -4.35
CA GLY A 183 -2.47 -3.64 -3.08
C GLY A 183 -1.44 -2.99 -2.16
N ILE A 184 -1.92 -1.96 -1.46
CA ILE A 184 -1.34 -1.50 -0.21
C ILE A 184 -1.68 -2.56 0.84
N VAL A 185 -0.68 -2.99 1.61
CA VAL A 185 -0.91 -3.86 2.77
C VAL A 185 -1.10 -2.97 3.97
N ALA A 186 -2.10 -3.25 4.79
CA ALA A 186 -2.23 -2.65 6.11
C ALA A 186 -2.17 -3.75 7.15
N LEU A 187 -1.31 -3.59 8.16
CA LEU A 187 -1.16 -4.55 9.23
C LEU A 187 -1.54 -3.92 10.55
N LYS A 188 -2.29 -4.67 11.34
CA LYS A 188 -2.58 -4.32 12.71
C LYS A 188 -1.39 -4.73 13.57
N VAL A 189 -0.62 -3.78 14.09
CA VAL A 189 0.66 -4.05 14.79
C VAL A 189 0.48 -4.79 16.11
N THR A 190 -0.75 -4.79 16.64
CA THR A 190 -1.15 -5.51 17.86
C THR A 190 -1.54 -6.96 17.60
N GLU A 191 -1.61 -7.40 16.33
CA GLU A 191 -1.88 -8.80 15.98
C GLU A 191 -0.67 -9.70 16.17
N PRO A 192 -0.88 -10.97 16.59
CA PRO A 192 0.16 -11.98 16.60
C PRO A 192 0.76 -12.21 15.22
N LEU A 193 2.07 -12.47 15.17
CA LEU A 193 2.79 -12.73 13.92
C LEU A 193 2.20 -13.93 13.16
N SER A 194 1.73 -14.97 13.85
CA SER A 194 1.01 -16.10 13.23
C SER A 194 -0.16 -15.67 12.35
N LYS A 195 -0.97 -14.70 12.82
CA LYS A 195 -2.11 -14.17 12.05
C LYS A 195 -1.63 -13.37 10.83
N ILE A 196 -0.58 -12.58 11.00
CA ILE A 196 0.01 -11.80 9.91
C ILE A 196 0.55 -12.75 8.83
N LYS A 197 1.37 -13.75 9.21
CA LYS A 197 1.89 -14.79 8.29
C LYS A 197 0.77 -15.50 7.54
N ALA A 198 -0.28 -15.91 8.26
CA ALA A 198 -1.44 -16.57 7.65
C ALA A 198 -2.16 -15.66 6.65
N ASN A 199 -2.32 -14.36 6.96
CA ASN A 199 -2.90 -13.40 6.04
C ASN A 199 -2.05 -13.23 4.77
N PHE A 200 -0.73 -13.12 4.90
CA PHE A 200 0.17 -13.02 3.74
C PHE A 200 0.03 -14.23 2.81
N ARG A 201 0.02 -15.44 3.37
CA ARG A 201 -0.16 -16.67 2.59
C ARG A 201 -1.54 -16.73 1.94
N LYS A 202 -2.60 -16.46 2.71
CA LYS A 202 -3.98 -16.52 2.21
C LYS A 202 -4.20 -15.51 1.09
N THR A 203 -3.80 -14.26 1.33
CA THR A 203 -4.14 -13.10 0.50
C THR A 203 -3.20 -12.95 -0.68
N TYR A 204 -1.90 -13.08 -0.48
CA TYR A 204 -0.87 -12.81 -1.49
C TYR A 204 -0.11 -14.06 -1.94
N GLY A 205 -0.37 -15.22 -1.32
CA GLY A 205 0.39 -16.44 -1.61
C GLY A 205 1.83 -16.39 -1.14
N LEU A 206 2.18 -15.45 -0.25
CA LEU A 206 3.55 -15.25 0.22
C LEU A 206 3.74 -15.95 1.56
N GLY A 207 4.80 -16.78 1.66
CA GLY A 207 5.29 -17.27 2.93
C GLY A 207 6.28 -16.27 3.50
N VAL A 208 5.93 -15.61 4.61
CA VAL A 208 6.81 -14.64 5.28
C VAL A 208 7.26 -15.18 6.63
N GLU A 209 8.49 -14.86 7.01
CA GLU A 209 9.08 -15.25 8.28
C GLU A 209 9.67 -14.02 8.97
N PHE A 210 9.37 -13.84 10.25
CA PHE A 210 9.92 -12.73 11.02
C PHE A 210 11.19 -13.20 11.71
N ILE A 211 12.25 -12.41 11.61
CA ILE A 211 13.57 -12.83 12.11
C ILE A 211 14.15 -11.80 13.09
N ALA A 212 14.87 -12.29 14.09
CA ALA A 212 15.65 -11.46 14.98
C ALA A 212 16.99 -11.03 14.34
N GLU A 213 17.77 -10.22 15.04
CA GLU A 213 19.08 -9.74 14.55
C GLU A 213 20.07 -10.86 14.24
N ASN A 214 20.01 -11.94 15.02
CA ASN A 214 20.80 -13.16 14.82
C ASN A 214 20.30 -14.03 13.65
N LYS A 215 19.30 -13.56 12.89
CA LYS A 215 18.65 -14.24 11.75
C LYS A 215 17.85 -15.48 12.12
N GLU A 216 17.59 -15.71 13.40
CA GLU A 216 16.70 -16.79 13.84
C GLU A 216 15.23 -16.36 13.75
N PRO A 217 14.31 -17.27 13.39
CA PRO A 217 12.87 -17.02 13.46
C PRO A 217 12.44 -16.59 14.87
N VAL A 218 11.54 -15.61 14.94
CA VAL A 218 10.94 -15.19 16.21
C VAL A 218 9.66 -15.97 16.50
N SER A 219 9.23 -15.97 17.77
CA SER A 219 8.01 -16.67 18.17
C SER A 219 6.77 -16.08 17.49
N ASP A 220 5.91 -16.96 16.99
CA ASP A 220 4.65 -16.65 16.32
C ASP A 220 3.60 -15.99 17.22
N ASP A 221 3.77 -16.09 18.54
CA ASP A 221 2.90 -15.50 19.57
C ASP A 221 3.25 -14.04 19.86
N LEU A 222 4.43 -13.56 19.44
CA LEU A 222 4.77 -12.14 19.53
C LEU A 222 3.85 -11.31 18.65
N LYS A 223 3.73 -10.03 18.96
CA LYS A 223 3.05 -9.06 18.11
C LYS A 223 4.06 -8.32 17.25
N LEU A 224 3.62 -7.76 16.13
CA LEU A 224 4.50 -6.96 15.27
C LEU A 224 5.08 -5.74 16.02
N ALA A 225 4.28 -5.11 16.88
CA ALA A 225 4.74 -4.02 17.74
C ALA A 225 5.81 -4.43 18.77
N ASP A 226 5.95 -5.72 19.08
CA ASP A 226 6.98 -6.20 20.00
C ASP A 226 8.36 -6.30 19.31
N LEU A 227 8.38 -6.35 17.97
CA LEU A 227 9.59 -6.46 17.16
C LEU A 227 10.23 -5.11 16.82
N SER A 228 9.51 -4.00 17.02
CA SER A 228 9.91 -2.67 16.56
C SER A 228 10.92 -1.95 17.49
N LYS A 229 11.85 -2.70 18.11
CA LYS A 229 12.82 -2.18 19.08
C LYS A 229 14.21 -1.98 18.48
#